data_AF-A0A3B4EPY7-F1
#
_entry.id   AF-A0A3B4EPY7-F1
#
_cell.length_a   1.000
_cell.length_b   1.000
_cell.length_c   1.000
_cell.angle_alpha   90.00
_cell.angle_beta   90.00
_cell.angle_gamma   90.00
#
_symmetry.space_group_name_H-M   'P 1'
#
loop_
_entity.id
_entity.type
_entity.pdbx_description
1 polymer ?
#
loop_
_entity_poly.entity_id
_entity_poly.type
_entity_poly.pdbx_seq_one_letter_code
_entity_poly.pdbx_strand_id
1 'polypeptide(L)'
;MLVARLTCLKALPLAGLRPLLTQGSPALRSPILKTCSPFCCFFFQGYSSKARFGFRRAKTTRDQLKEAAFEPATDTAIKIDSMGRMILAGGAAVGLGALCYYGLGMANDIGAIEKAMIWPQYVKDRIHSTYMYFAGSVGLTALSAVAVSRTPALMGLMMRGSWLAIGATFAAVIGAGMLVRSISYEHSPVPKHLAWMLHAGVMGAVIAPLTLLGGPLMVRAAWYTAGIVGGLSTVAMCAPSEKFLNMGGPLAVGLGVVFASSLGSMFLPPTSAFGAGLYSIAIYGGLVLFSMFLLYDTQKVIKKAETHPLYGVQKYDPINACMGIYMDTLNIFIRLVMILANGGSGRRK
;
A
#
# COMPACT_ATOMS: atom_id res chain seq x y z
N MET A 1 23.30 -3.01 43.87
CA MET A 1 24.52 -3.51 43.16
C MET A 1 24.06 -3.94 41.78
N LEU A 2 24.45 -3.39 40.64
CA LEU A 2 25.56 -2.51 40.28
C LEU A 2 25.14 -1.77 38.99
N VAL A 3 24.88 -0.47 39.13
CA VAL A 3 25.19 0.51 38.08
C VAL A 3 26.69 0.76 38.23
N ALA A 4 27.48 0.36 37.24
CA ALA A 4 28.82 0.84 36.93
C ALA A 4 29.54 -0.23 36.11
N ARG A 5 29.90 0.09 34.87
CA ARG A 5 31.23 -0.16 34.26
C ARG A 5 31.23 0.49 32.88
N LEU A 6 31.26 1.81 32.93
CA LEU A 6 31.87 2.65 31.91
C LEU A 6 33.40 2.48 32.02
N THR A 7 34.10 2.88 30.96
CA THR A 7 35.54 3.21 30.89
C THR A 7 36.58 2.08 30.98
N CYS A 8 37.17 1.76 29.83
CA CYS A 8 38.60 1.56 29.55
C CYS A 8 38.68 1.04 28.11
N LEU A 9 39.01 1.84 27.10
CA LEU A 9 40.40 2.09 26.74
C LEU A 9 40.48 3.31 25.80
N LYS A 10 41.14 4.37 26.25
CA LYS A 10 41.66 5.44 25.40
C LYS A 10 42.90 6.02 26.07
N ALA A 11 44.06 5.86 25.42
CA ALA A 11 45.33 6.60 25.57
C ALA A 11 46.47 5.64 25.13
N LEU A 12 47.48 5.95 24.31
CA LEU A 12 48.14 7.13 23.70
C LEU A 12 49.30 6.52 22.80
N PRO A 13 50.26 7.23 22.14
CA PRO A 13 50.20 8.38 21.20
C PRO A 13 51.26 8.35 20.05
N LEU A 14 51.40 9.50 19.34
CA LEU A 14 52.55 10.05 18.56
C LEU A 14 52.74 9.54 17.10
N ALA A 15 53.01 10.35 16.06
CA ALA A 15 53.46 11.74 15.92
C ALA A 15 53.30 12.29 14.47
N GLY A 16 53.18 13.62 14.34
CA GLY A 16 53.70 14.50 13.24
C GLY A 16 53.08 14.39 11.84
N LEU A 17 52.76 15.43 11.06
CA LEU A 17 53.21 16.83 10.97
C LEU A 17 52.12 17.69 10.26
N ARG A 18 52.19 19.00 10.50
CA ARG A 18 51.24 20.07 10.09
C ARG A 18 51.27 20.45 8.59
N PRO A 19 50.25 21.21 8.11
CA PRO A 19 50.17 21.80 6.77
C PRO A 19 50.75 23.23 6.71
N LEU A 20 51.11 23.72 5.51
CA LEU A 20 51.42 25.14 5.27
C LEU A 20 51.06 25.58 3.84
N LEU A 21 50.27 26.64 3.77
CA LEU A 21 49.93 27.49 2.61
C LEU A 21 51.17 28.21 2.05
N THR A 22 51.21 28.48 0.73
CA THR A 22 51.39 29.83 0.13
C THR A 22 51.57 29.79 -1.41
N GLN A 23 50.64 30.44 -2.11
CA GLN A 23 50.80 31.50 -3.12
C GLN A 23 51.97 31.48 -4.15
N GLY A 24 51.63 31.55 -5.45
CA GLY A 24 52.53 32.02 -6.52
C GLY A 24 52.05 31.71 -7.96
N SER A 25 51.92 32.74 -8.80
CA SER A 25 51.74 32.70 -10.27
C SER A 25 52.70 33.75 -10.88
N PRO A 26 52.76 33.98 -12.20
CA PRO A 26 52.95 33.08 -13.35
C PRO A 26 54.12 33.58 -14.25
N ALA A 27 54.66 32.78 -15.20
CA ALA A 27 55.40 33.33 -16.36
C ALA A 27 55.72 32.32 -17.49
N LEU A 28 55.17 32.63 -18.67
CA LEU A 28 55.82 32.71 -19.99
C LEU A 28 56.33 31.45 -20.78
N ARG A 29 55.85 31.44 -22.05
CA ARG A 29 56.53 31.16 -23.33
C ARG A 29 56.39 29.78 -24.01
N SER A 30 55.50 29.78 -25.01
CA SER A 30 55.52 29.05 -26.30
C SER A 30 56.70 29.53 -27.22
N PRO A 31 56.89 29.09 -28.51
CA PRO A 31 55.97 28.39 -29.45
C PRO A 31 56.59 27.40 -30.50
N ILE A 32 55.78 27.03 -31.51
CA ILE A 32 56.10 26.60 -32.91
C ILE A 32 56.16 25.04 -33.12
N LEU A 33 55.53 24.33 -34.10
CA LEU A 33 55.19 24.55 -35.52
C LEU A 33 54.00 23.66 -36.01
N LYS A 34 53.42 24.07 -37.15
CA LYS A 34 52.27 23.61 -37.98
C LYS A 34 52.28 22.10 -38.39
N THR A 35 51.15 21.47 -38.81
CA THR A 35 50.66 21.45 -40.22
C THR A 35 49.28 20.75 -40.42
N CYS A 36 48.45 21.36 -41.28
CA CYS A 36 47.31 20.92 -42.13
C CYS A 36 45.90 20.51 -41.61
N SER A 37 44.92 21.22 -42.20
CA SER A 37 43.43 21.09 -42.25
C SER A 37 43.01 20.33 -43.56
N PRO A 38 41.72 20.08 -43.96
CA PRO A 38 40.54 20.99 -43.90
C PRO A 38 39.14 20.35 -43.69
N PHE A 39 38.10 21.21 -43.80
CA PHE A 39 36.63 21.04 -43.82
C PHE A 39 35.90 21.33 -42.48
N CYS A 40 35.43 22.57 -42.22
CA CYS A 40 34.31 23.34 -42.83
C CYS A 40 32.96 23.01 -42.14
N CYS A 41 32.09 23.95 -41.74
CA CYS A 41 32.08 25.39 -41.77
C CYS A 41 31.15 25.88 -40.63
N PHE A 42 31.58 26.93 -39.93
CA PHE A 42 30.76 27.73 -39.02
C PHE A 42 29.86 28.64 -39.86
N PHE A 43 28.56 28.71 -39.54
CA PHE A 43 27.68 29.79 -40.04
C PHE A 43 27.14 30.55 -38.83
N PHE A 44 27.75 31.72 -38.57
CA PHE A 44 27.13 32.80 -37.82
C PHE A 44 26.20 33.55 -38.79
N GLN A 45 24.92 33.68 -38.48
CA GLN A 45 24.06 34.58 -39.24
C GLN A 45 22.95 35.22 -38.39
N GLY A 46 23.12 36.52 -38.14
CA GLY A 46 22.09 37.53 -38.36
C GLY A 46 20.97 37.67 -37.32
N TYR A 47 21.12 38.65 -36.42
CA TYR A 47 19.98 39.32 -35.80
C TYR A 47 19.08 39.92 -36.89
N SER A 48 17.87 39.39 -37.04
CA SER A 48 16.80 40.00 -37.82
C SER A 48 15.59 40.21 -36.92
N SER A 49 15.40 41.45 -36.50
CA SER A 49 14.15 41.93 -35.91
C SER A 49 13.06 41.91 -36.99
N LYS A 50 12.27 40.83 -37.02
CA LYS A 50 10.93 40.84 -37.63
C LYS A 50 9.89 40.74 -36.53
N ALA A 51 9.21 41.85 -36.27
CA ALA A 51 7.97 41.88 -35.52
C ALA A 51 6.92 41.05 -36.28
N ARG A 52 6.81 39.76 -35.96
CA ARG A 52 5.64 38.97 -36.32
C ARG A 52 4.55 39.35 -35.33
N PHE A 53 3.49 39.97 -35.86
CA PHE A 53 2.20 40.02 -35.19
C PHE A 53 1.75 38.57 -34.90
N GLY A 54 2.08 38.09 -33.70
CA GLY A 54 1.61 36.82 -33.20
C GLY A 54 0.15 36.99 -32.80
N PHE A 55 -0.76 36.53 -33.67
CA PHE A 55 -2.13 36.26 -33.25
C PHE A 55 -2.02 35.23 -32.11
N ARG A 56 -2.16 35.67 -30.85
CA ARG A 56 -2.29 34.77 -29.71
C ARG A 56 -3.51 33.92 -30.00
N ARG A 57 -3.31 32.69 -30.47
CA ARG A 57 -4.34 31.67 -30.46
C ARG A 57 -4.80 31.61 -29.01
N ALA A 58 -6.01 32.11 -28.74
CA ALA A 58 -6.61 32.04 -27.42
C ALA A 58 -6.56 30.57 -27.01
N LYS A 59 -5.72 30.23 -26.03
CA LYS A 59 -5.71 28.88 -25.45
C LYS A 59 -7.12 28.64 -24.95
N THR A 60 -7.77 27.63 -25.50
CA THR A 60 -9.09 27.21 -25.05
C THR A 60 -9.01 26.93 -23.55
N THR A 61 -10.05 27.23 -22.77
CA THR A 61 -10.11 26.90 -21.33
C THR A 61 -9.75 25.44 -21.05
N ARG A 62 -10.05 24.55 -22.00
CA ARG A 62 -9.64 23.13 -21.99
C ARG A 62 -8.12 22.92 -22.04
N ASP A 63 -7.40 23.73 -22.81
CA ASP A 63 -5.93 23.67 -22.91
C ASP A 63 -5.28 24.26 -21.67
N GLN A 64 -5.87 25.29 -21.06
CA GLN A 64 -5.42 25.85 -19.78
C GLN A 64 -5.67 24.89 -18.61
N LEU A 65 -6.83 24.23 -18.57
CA LEU A 65 -7.13 23.17 -17.57
C LEU A 65 -6.23 21.95 -17.77
N LYS A 66 -5.92 21.59 -19.01
CA LYS A 66 -4.98 20.52 -19.32
C LYS A 66 -3.58 20.89 -18.86
N GLU A 67 -3.10 22.10 -19.14
CA GLU A 67 -1.79 22.57 -18.67
C GLU A 67 -1.73 22.64 -17.14
N ALA A 68 -2.72 23.21 -16.47
CA ALA A 68 -2.79 23.26 -15.01
C ALA A 68 -2.88 21.86 -14.35
N ALA A 69 -3.52 20.89 -15.00
CA ALA A 69 -3.57 19.51 -14.51
C ALA A 69 -2.23 18.76 -14.66
N PHE A 70 -1.39 19.17 -15.61
CA PHE A 70 -0.08 18.56 -15.91
C PHE A 70 1.12 19.38 -15.44
N GLU A 71 0.91 20.53 -14.79
CA GLU A 71 1.99 21.30 -14.18
C GLU A 71 2.67 20.49 -13.05
N PRO A 72 4.01 20.48 -12.99
CA PRO A 72 4.78 19.77 -11.97
C PRO A 72 4.71 20.53 -10.64
N ALA A 73 3.56 20.45 -9.97
CA ALA A 73 3.33 21.16 -8.72
C ALA A 73 3.80 20.32 -7.53
N THR A 74 5.12 20.24 -7.34
CA THR A 74 5.77 19.55 -6.20
C THR A 74 5.17 20.00 -4.85
N ASP A 75 4.86 21.30 -4.72
CA ASP A 75 4.24 21.86 -3.51
C ASP A 75 2.81 21.35 -3.26
N THR A 76 2.05 21.09 -4.32
CA THR A 76 0.70 20.51 -4.18
C THR A 76 0.76 19.05 -3.76
N ALA A 77 1.71 18.27 -4.29
CA ALA A 77 1.92 16.89 -3.89
C ALA A 77 2.27 16.76 -2.40
N ILE A 78 3.11 17.67 -1.86
CA ILE A 78 3.47 17.70 -0.43
C ILE A 78 2.26 18.08 0.45
N LYS A 79 1.46 19.06 0.02
CA LYS A 79 0.21 19.43 0.73
C LYS A 79 -0.79 18.28 0.75
N ILE A 80 -0.90 17.54 -0.34
CA ILE A 80 -1.79 16.38 -0.46
C ILE A 80 -1.30 15.21 0.41
N ASP A 81 0.01 14.95 0.49
CA ASP A 81 0.59 13.91 1.36
C ASP A 81 0.35 14.21 2.84
N SER A 82 0.63 15.45 3.25
CA SER A 82 0.41 15.91 4.63
C SER A 82 -1.07 15.86 5.02
N MET A 83 -1.98 16.28 4.13
CA MET A 83 -3.42 16.15 4.32
C MET A 83 -3.85 14.68 4.48
N GLY A 84 -3.32 13.76 3.65
CA GLY A 84 -3.60 12.33 3.76
C GLY A 84 -3.20 11.74 5.11
N ARG A 85 -2.04 12.14 5.65
CA ARG A 85 -1.59 11.72 6.99
C ARG A 85 -2.48 12.28 8.10
N MET A 86 -2.94 13.52 7.98
CA MET A 86 -3.87 14.11 8.94
C MET A 86 -5.21 13.37 8.96
N ILE A 87 -5.72 12.98 7.79
CA ILE A 87 -6.92 12.14 7.69
C ILE A 87 -6.70 10.80 8.36
N LEU A 88 -5.55 10.14 8.15
CA LEU A 88 -5.21 8.91 8.85
C LEU A 88 -5.15 9.07 10.36
N ALA A 89 -4.50 10.13 10.84
CA ALA A 89 -4.39 10.43 12.27
C ALA A 89 -5.78 10.67 12.89
N GLY A 90 -6.64 11.43 12.20
CA GLY A 90 -8.02 11.64 12.61
C GLY A 90 -8.83 10.35 12.63
N GLY A 91 -8.70 9.51 11.59
CA GLY A 91 -9.35 8.20 11.53
C GLY A 91 -8.89 7.25 12.64
N ALA A 92 -7.61 7.25 12.97
CA ALA A 92 -7.06 6.48 14.09
C ALA A 92 -7.60 6.97 15.44
N ALA A 93 -7.69 8.29 15.64
CA ALA A 93 -8.27 8.86 16.86
C ALA A 93 -9.76 8.50 17.01
N VAL A 94 -10.53 8.55 15.92
CA VAL A 94 -11.94 8.10 15.91
C VAL A 94 -12.04 6.61 16.19
N GLY A 95 -11.19 5.78 15.58
CA GLY A 95 -11.16 4.33 15.81
C GLY A 95 -10.82 3.97 17.26
N LEU A 96 -9.84 4.65 17.85
CA LEU A 96 -9.47 4.46 19.26
C LEU A 96 -10.59 4.95 20.20
N GLY A 97 -11.18 6.11 19.91
CA GLY A 97 -12.32 6.63 20.65
C GLY A 97 -13.52 5.69 20.60
N ALA A 98 -13.81 5.12 19.43
CA ALA A 98 -14.85 4.10 19.27
C ALA A 98 -14.52 2.83 20.07
N LEU A 99 -13.26 2.36 20.03
CA LEU A 99 -12.83 1.21 20.83
C LEU A 99 -13.02 1.44 22.32
N CYS A 100 -12.63 2.62 22.82
CA CYS A 100 -12.84 2.98 24.23
C CYS A 100 -14.34 3.08 24.56
N TYR A 101 -15.14 3.72 23.70
CA TYR A 101 -16.58 3.91 23.93
C TYR A 101 -17.34 2.59 23.98
N TYR A 102 -17.15 1.72 22.97
CA TYR A 102 -17.81 0.43 22.91
C TYR A 102 -17.17 -0.61 23.84
N GLY A 103 -15.86 -0.54 24.06
CA GLY A 103 -15.13 -1.46 24.95
C GLY A 103 -15.38 -1.21 26.44
N LEU A 104 -15.68 0.03 26.83
CA LEU A 104 -16.08 0.38 28.21
C LEU A 104 -17.58 0.18 28.49
N GLY A 105 -18.36 -0.33 27.53
CA GLY A 105 -19.79 -0.59 27.72
C GLY A 105 -20.64 0.67 27.86
N MET A 106 -20.18 1.83 27.35
CA MET A 106 -20.94 3.08 27.38
C MET A 106 -22.06 3.15 26.31
N ALA A 107 -22.19 2.12 25.47
CA ALA A 107 -23.21 2.05 24.45
C ALA A 107 -24.52 1.49 25.04
N ASN A 108 -25.65 2.12 24.69
CA ASN A 108 -26.99 1.65 25.08
C ASN A 108 -27.46 0.39 24.33
N ASP A 109 -26.73 -0.03 23.29
CA ASP A 109 -26.99 -1.23 22.49
C ASP A 109 -25.99 -2.33 22.86
N ILE A 110 -26.48 -3.58 23.01
CA ILE A 110 -25.65 -4.75 23.34
C ILE A 110 -24.60 -4.96 22.24
N GLY A 111 -23.32 -4.82 22.62
CA GLY A 111 -22.19 -5.04 21.72
C GLY A 111 -22.02 -6.51 21.34
N ALA A 112 -21.36 -6.80 20.21
CA ALA A 112 -21.14 -8.21 19.82
C ALA A 112 -20.20 -8.95 20.80
N ILE A 113 -19.41 -8.27 21.63
CA ILE A 113 -18.62 -8.87 22.73
C ILE A 113 -19.51 -9.34 23.88
N GLU A 114 -20.49 -8.54 24.30
CA GLU A 114 -21.45 -8.93 25.33
C GLU A 114 -22.32 -10.09 24.83
N LYS A 115 -22.71 -10.03 23.55
CA LYS A 115 -23.37 -11.14 22.86
C LYS A 115 -22.46 -12.36 22.70
N ALA A 116 -21.15 -12.17 22.52
CA ALA A 116 -20.16 -13.24 22.39
C ALA A 116 -19.99 -14.06 23.66
N MET A 117 -20.20 -13.48 24.83
CA MET A 117 -20.24 -14.24 26.08
C MET A 117 -21.41 -15.23 26.08
N ILE A 118 -22.54 -14.86 25.49
CA ILE A 118 -23.78 -15.64 25.39
C ILE A 118 -23.79 -16.55 24.14
N TRP A 119 -22.83 -16.41 23.21
CA TRP A 119 -22.82 -17.20 21.99
C TRP A 119 -22.69 -18.70 22.24
N PRO A 120 -23.51 -19.52 21.56
CA PRO A 120 -23.33 -20.97 21.50
C PRO A 120 -21.92 -21.35 21.03
N GLN A 121 -21.39 -22.47 21.52
CA GLN A 121 -20.03 -22.92 21.19
C GLN A 121 -19.80 -23.08 19.67
N TYR A 122 -20.82 -23.54 18.93
CA TYR A 122 -20.70 -23.71 17.47
C TYR A 122 -20.43 -22.38 16.73
N VAL A 123 -20.90 -21.24 17.23
CA VAL A 123 -20.64 -19.93 16.62
C VAL A 123 -19.19 -19.53 16.85
N LYS A 124 -18.69 -19.76 18.07
CA LYS A 124 -17.29 -19.51 18.45
C LYS A 124 -16.34 -20.36 17.60
N ASP A 125 -16.65 -21.64 17.39
CA ASP A 125 -15.86 -22.54 16.56
C ASP A 125 -15.82 -22.10 15.08
N ARG A 126 -16.95 -21.61 14.55
CA ARG A 126 -17.03 -21.08 13.17
C ARG A 126 -16.19 -19.81 12.99
N ILE A 127 -16.23 -18.90 13.97
CA ILE A 127 -15.41 -17.68 13.94
C ILE A 127 -13.94 -18.05 14.09
N HIS A 128 -13.60 -18.89 15.06
CA HIS A 128 -12.23 -19.33 15.31
C HIS A 128 -11.62 -20.02 14.07
N SER A 129 -12.34 -20.95 13.45
CA SER A 129 -11.90 -21.59 12.20
C SER A 129 -11.71 -20.58 11.07
N THR A 130 -12.60 -19.59 10.92
CA THR A 130 -12.46 -18.51 9.93
C THR A 130 -11.16 -17.72 10.15
N TYR A 131 -10.85 -17.36 11.40
CA TYR A 131 -9.61 -16.64 11.74
C TYR A 131 -8.35 -17.51 11.59
N MET A 132 -8.45 -18.83 11.84
CA MET A 132 -7.36 -19.78 11.55
C MET A 132 -7.01 -19.82 10.06
N TYR A 133 -8.01 -19.90 9.17
CA TYR A 133 -7.76 -19.83 7.72
C TYR A 133 -7.26 -18.45 7.30
N PHE A 134 -7.76 -17.37 7.89
CA PHE A 134 -7.24 -16.03 7.66
C PHE A 134 -5.73 -15.95 8.01
N ALA A 135 -5.35 -16.37 9.21
CA ALA A 135 -3.95 -16.37 9.65
C ALA A 135 -3.08 -17.28 8.77
N GLY A 136 -3.59 -18.46 8.40
CA GLY A 136 -2.94 -19.36 7.44
C GLY A 136 -2.76 -18.71 6.07
N SER A 137 -3.73 -17.92 5.60
CA SER A 137 -3.66 -17.23 4.31
C SER A 137 -2.53 -16.21 4.33
N VAL A 138 -2.49 -15.37 5.37
CA VAL A 138 -1.43 -14.36 5.56
C VAL A 138 -0.05 -15.02 5.63
N GLY A 139 0.08 -16.11 6.40
CA GLY A 139 1.33 -16.86 6.51
C GLY A 139 1.76 -17.45 5.17
N LEU A 140 0.84 -18.05 4.41
CA LEU A 140 1.12 -18.65 3.12
C LEU A 140 1.46 -17.61 2.05
N THR A 141 0.80 -16.45 2.06
CA THR A 141 1.15 -15.29 1.23
C THR A 141 2.56 -14.79 1.53
N ALA A 142 2.94 -14.70 2.80
CA ALA A 142 4.28 -14.28 3.20
C ALA A 142 5.34 -15.30 2.73
N LEU A 143 5.10 -16.60 2.92
CA LEU A 143 5.98 -17.66 2.43
C LEU A 143 6.12 -17.62 0.91
N SER A 144 5.01 -17.43 0.20
CA SER A 144 5.00 -17.33 -1.25
C SER A 144 5.74 -16.08 -1.75
N ALA A 145 5.53 -14.92 -1.12
CA ALA A 145 6.25 -13.69 -1.46
C ALA A 145 7.77 -13.86 -1.29
N VAL A 146 8.20 -14.54 -0.21
CA VAL A 146 9.61 -14.88 0.01
C VAL A 146 10.11 -15.84 -1.08
N ALA A 147 9.37 -16.90 -1.40
CA ALA A 147 9.76 -17.87 -2.43
C ALA A 147 9.92 -17.21 -3.82
N VAL A 148 8.97 -16.35 -4.20
CA VAL A 148 9.02 -15.57 -5.46
C VAL A 148 10.17 -14.58 -5.44
N SER A 149 10.43 -13.90 -4.31
CA SER A 149 11.55 -12.95 -4.20
C SER A 149 12.92 -13.60 -4.37
N ARG A 150 13.05 -14.89 -4.03
CA ARG A 150 14.27 -15.68 -4.18
C ARG A 150 14.44 -16.26 -5.59
N THR A 151 13.42 -16.20 -6.42
CA THR A 151 13.42 -16.79 -7.77
C THR A 151 13.46 -15.68 -8.83
N PRO A 152 14.62 -15.41 -9.47
CA PRO A 152 14.80 -14.30 -10.41
C PRO A 152 13.86 -14.36 -11.62
N ALA A 153 13.51 -15.56 -12.08
CA ALA A 153 12.60 -15.76 -13.20
C ALA A 153 11.17 -15.26 -12.86
N LEU A 154 10.67 -15.60 -11.66
CA LEU A 154 9.34 -15.19 -11.22
C LEU A 154 9.33 -13.70 -10.85
N MET A 155 10.35 -13.20 -10.17
CA MET A 155 10.50 -11.78 -9.88
C MET A 155 10.57 -10.95 -11.18
N GLY A 156 11.35 -11.40 -12.16
CA GLY A 156 11.43 -10.76 -13.48
C GLY A 156 10.10 -10.75 -14.23
N LEU A 157 9.29 -11.81 -14.08
CA LEU A 157 7.94 -11.86 -14.66
C LEU A 157 6.98 -10.89 -13.97
N MET A 158 7.03 -10.78 -12.64
CA MET A 158 6.20 -9.82 -11.88
C MET A 158 6.60 -8.36 -12.12
N MET A 159 7.89 -8.09 -12.35
CA MET A 159 8.39 -6.74 -12.63
C MET A 159 8.27 -6.34 -14.11
N ARG A 160 7.96 -7.28 -15.00
CA ARG A 160 7.74 -6.98 -16.43
C ARG A 160 6.45 -6.17 -16.56
N GLY A 161 6.58 -4.87 -16.79
CA GLY A 161 5.47 -3.94 -17.04
C GLY A 161 4.76 -4.10 -18.39
N SER A 162 4.75 -5.31 -18.97
CA SER A 162 4.01 -5.57 -20.20
C SER A 162 2.51 -5.56 -19.92
N TRP A 163 1.69 -5.00 -20.82
CA TRP A 163 0.24 -5.04 -20.72
C TRP A 163 -0.30 -6.47 -20.57
N LEU A 164 0.38 -7.44 -21.19
CA LEU A 164 0.09 -8.86 -21.05
C LEU A 164 0.38 -9.37 -19.64
N ALA A 165 1.49 -8.95 -19.02
CA ALA A 165 1.84 -9.36 -17.66
C ALA A 165 0.85 -8.77 -16.64
N ILE A 166 0.48 -7.50 -16.81
CA ILE A 166 -0.56 -6.85 -16.00
C ILE A 166 -1.89 -7.61 -16.14
N GLY A 167 -2.36 -7.83 -17.37
CA GLY A 167 -3.59 -8.60 -17.62
C GLY A 167 -3.54 -10.02 -17.05
N ALA A 168 -2.41 -10.72 -17.19
CA ALA A 168 -2.21 -12.05 -16.65
C ALA A 168 -2.26 -12.08 -15.11
N THR A 169 -1.65 -11.10 -14.43
CA THR A 169 -1.74 -11.01 -12.95
C THR A 169 -3.16 -10.76 -12.46
N PHE A 170 -3.91 -9.86 -13.12
CA PHE A 170 -5.32 -9.64 -12.80
C PHE A 170 -6.16 -10.91 -13.02
N ALA A 171 -5.98 -11.57 -14.17
CA ALA A 171 -6.67 -12.82 -14.48
C ALA A 171 -6.34 -13.92 -13.47
N ALA A 172 -5.07 -14.02 -13.03
CA ALA A 172 -4.65 -14.99 -12.03
C ALA A 172 -5.28 -14.71 -10.65
N VAL A 173 -5.28 -13.46 -10.20
CA VAL A 173 -5.88 -13.07 -8.90
C VAL A 173 -7.39 -13.31 -8.89
N ILE A 174 -8.08 -12.84 -9.93
CA ILE A 174 -9.53 -12.98 -10.07
C ILE A 174 -9.90 -14.47 -10.25
N GLY A 175 -9.21 -15.17 -11.16
CA GLY A 175 -9.44 -16.58 -11.44
C GLY A 175 -9.20 -17.46 -10.21
N ALA A 176 -8.10 -17.27 -9.49
CA ALA A 176 -7.84 -17.99 -8.25
C ALA A 176 -8.90 -17.68 -7.18
N GLY A 177 -9.33 -16.41 -7.08
CA GLY A 177 -10.38 -16.01 -6.13
C GLY A 177 -11.77 -16.55 -6.48
N MET A 178 -12.07 -16.73 -7.77
CA MET A 178 -13.30 -17.38 -8.25
C MET A 178 -13.24 -18.89 -8.02
N LEU A 179 -12.09 -19.53 -8.28
CA LEU A 179 -11.87 -20.96 -8.06
C LEU A 179 -12.08 -21.35 -6.59
N VAL A 180 -11.54 -20.57 -5.64
CA VAL A 180 -11.76 -20.83 -4.22
C VAL A 180 -13.24 -20.76 -3.87
N ARG A 181 -13.97 -19.80 -4.44
CA ARG A 181 -15.39 -19.59 -4.15
C ARG A 181 -16.30 -20.64 -4.79
N SER A 182 -15.96 -21.13 -5.97
CA SER A 182 -16.77 -22.10 -6.72
C SER A 182 -16.69 -23.52 -6.15
N ILE A 183 -15.59 -23.88 -5.49
CA ILE A 183 -15.42 -25.21 -4.90
C ILE A 183 -16.19 -25.29 -3.58
N SER A 184 -17.07 -26.30 -3.46
CA SER A 184 -17.78 -26.61 -2.22
C SER A 184 -16.84 -27.22 -1.18
N TYR A 185 -16.91 -26.74 0.06
CA TYR A 185 -16.12 -27.23 1.19
C TYR A 185 -16.47 -28.68 1.57
N GLU A 186 -17.72 -29.12 1.36
CA GLU A 186 -18.19 -30.43 1.82
C GLU A 186 -17.81 -31.60 0.92
N HIS A 187 -17.91 -31.42 -0.41
CA HIS A 187 -17.82 -32.54 -1.35
C HIS A 187 -16.37 -32.92 -1.67
N SER A 188 -15.42 -32.01 -1.46
CA SER A 188 -14.01 -32.26 -1.73
C SER A 188 -13.11 -31.31 -0.91
N PRO A 189 -12.65 -31.72 0.30
CA PRO A 189 -11.84 -30.85 1.14
C PRO A 189 -10.47 -30.55 0.50
N VAL A 190 -9.86 -31.53 -0.17
CA VAL A 190 -8.53 -31.39 -0.78
C VAL A 190 -8.51 -30.33 -1.89
N PRO A 191 -9.39 -30.35 -2.91
CA PRO A 191 -9.45 -29.29 -3.92
C PRO A 191 -9.69 -27.90 -3.35
N LYS A 192 -10.51 -27.78 -2.29
CA LYS A 192 -10.78 -26.51 -1.63
C LYS A 192 -9.51 -25.93 -0.99
N HIS A 193 -8.77 -26.76 -0.25
CA HIS A 193 -7.51 -26.35 0.36
C HIS A 193 -6.45 -26.03 -0.68
N LEU A 194 -6.35 -26.81 -1.76
CA LEU A 194 -5.43 -26.51 -2.87
C LEU A 194 -5.77 -25.19 -3.55
N ALA A 195 -7.04 -24.92 -3.85
CA ALA A 195 -7.48 -23.66 -4.42
C ALA A 195 -7.17 -22.48 -3.48
N TRP A 196 -7.42 -22.66 -2.18
CA TRP A 196 -7.11 -21.66 -1.16
C TRP A 196 -5.61 -21.36 -1.10
N MET A 197 -4.77 -22.41 -1.11
CA MET A 197 -3.31 -22.26 -1.11
C MET A 197 -2.82 -21.59 -2.39
N LEU A 198 -3.39 -21.97 -3.54
CA LEU A 198 -3.09 -21.35 -4.83
C LEU A 198 -3.43 -19.86 -4.79
N HIS A 199 -4.59 -19.50 -4.28
CA HIS A 199 -4.99 -18.10 -4.18
C HIS A 199 -4.06 -17.29 -3.27
N ALA A 200 -3.72 -17.82 -2.09
CA ALA A 200 -2.77 -17.18 -1.19
C ALA A 200 -1.37 -17.04 -1.83
N GLY A 201 -0.95 -18.04 -2.60
CA GLY A 201 0.30 -18.02 -3.36
C GLY A 201 0.33 -17.00 -4.49
N VAL A 202 -0.75 -16.90 -5.28
CA VAL A 202 -0.88 -15.88 -6.34
C VAL A 202 -0.81 -14.46 -5.74
N MET A 203 -1.48 -14.22 -4.62
CA MET A 203 -1.38 -12.94 -3.92
C MET A 203 0.03 -12.67 -3.39
N GLY A 204 0.73 -13.70 -2.91
CA GLY A 204 2.13 -13.60 -2.50
C GLY A 204 3.05 -13.21 -3.66
N ALA A 205 2.83 -13.77 -4.84
CA ALA A 205 3.56 -13.40 -6.05
C ALA A 205 3.33 -11.94 -6.46
N VAL A 206 2.10 -11.44 -6.37
CA VAL A 206 1.77 -10.03 -6.67
C VAL A 206 2.42 -9.07 -5.67
N ILE A 207 2.56 -9.48 -4.40
CA ILE A 207 3.21 -8.70 -3.35
C ILE A 207 4.75 -8.78 -3.43
N ALA A 208 5.29 -9.82 -4.06
CA ALA A 208 6.73 -10.09 -4.06
C ALA A 208 7.61 -8.91 -4.54
N PRO A 209 7.25 -8.11 -5.56
CA PRO A 209 8.04 -6.93 -5.94
C PRO A 209 8.19 -5.89 -4.82
N LEU A 210 7.23 -5.80 -3.89
CA LEU A 210 7.32 -4.90 -2.73
C LEU A 210 8.43 -5.29 -1.75
N THR A 211 8.89 -6.54 -1.78
CA THR A 211 10.02 -7.00 -0.94
C THR A 211 11.33 -6.30 -1.30
N LEU A 212 11.44 -5.73 -2.50
CA LEU A 212 12.58 -4.94 -2.95
C LEU A 212 12.69 -3.58 -2.23
N LEU A 213 11.60 -3.08 -1.64
CA LEU A 213 11.59 -1.82 -0.88
C LEU A 213 12.34 -1.93 0.46
N GLY A 214 12.66 -3.15 0.90
CA GLY A 214 13.54 -3.42 2.04
C GLY A 214 12.86 -4.24 3.14
N GLY A 215 13.57 -5.28 3.63
CA GLY A 215 13.09 -6.17 4.68
C GLY A 215 12.66 -5.47 5.98
N PRO A 216 13.46 -4.53 6.54
CA PRO A 216 13.07 -3.82 7.76
C PRO A 216 11.81 -2.97 7.61
N LEU A 217 11.58 -2.41 6.42
CA LEU A 217 10.37 -1.65 6.13
C LEU A 217 9.15 -2.56 6.10
N MET A 218 9.27 -3.73 5.44
CA MET A 218 8.19 -4.71 5.37
C MET A 218 7.79 -5.24 6.75
N VAL A 219 8.76 -5.55 7.63
CA VAL A 219 8.48 -6.04 8.99
C VAL A 219 7.73 -4.98 9.81
N ARG A 220 8.12 -3.70 9.70
CA ARG A 220 7.39 -2.60 10.37
C ARG A 220 5.97 -2.45 9.83
N ALA A 221 5.81 -2.47 8.51
CA ALA A 221 4.52 -2.40 7.86
C ALA A 221 3.61 -3.57 8.28
N ALA A 222 4.18 -4.78 8.41
CA ALA A 222 3.46 -5.96 8.85
C ALA A 222 2.96 -5.81 10.29
N TRP A 223 3.81 -5.33 11.21
CA TRP A 223 3.39 -5.06 12.60
C TRP A 223 2.32 -3.97 12.71
N TYR A 224 2.43 -2.88 11.95
CA TYR A 224 1.40 -1.85 11.92
C TYR A 224 0.08 -2.38 11.35
N THR A 225 0.15 -3.18 10.29
CA THR A 225 -1.05 -3.81 9.71
C THR A 225 -1.68 -4.77 10.71
N ALA A 226 -0.90 -5.59 11.41
CA ALA A 226 -1.40 -6.49 12.45
C ALA A 226 -2.11 -5.71 13.58
N GLY A 227 -1.55 -4.57 13.99
CA GLY A 227 -2.18 -3.67 14.96
C GLY A 227 -3.49 -3.07 14.45
N ILE A 228 -3.55 -2.61 13.20
CA ILE A 228 -4.76 -2.06 12.58
C ILE A 228 -5.83 -3.14 12.44
N VAL A 229 -5.49 -4.29 11.88
CA VAL A 229 -6.40 -5.42 11.66
C VAL A 229 -6.94 -5.94 12.99
N GLY A 230 -6.07 -6.14 13.98
CA GLY A 230 -6.47 -6.58 15.31
C GLY A 230 -7.33 -5.55 16.04
N GLY A 231 -6.93 -4.28 16.01
CA GLY A 231 -7.68 -3.18 16.64
C GLY A 231 -9.06 -3.00 16.02
N LEU A 232 -9.15 -2.94 14.69
CA LEU A 232 -10.42 -2.81 13.98
C LEU A 232 -11.31 -4.05 14.10
N SER A 233 -10.73 -5.26 14.09
CA SER A 233 -11.49 -6.49 14.38
C SER A 233 -12.08 -6.46 15.80
N THR A 234 -11.34 -5.91 16.77
CA THR A 234 -11.84 -5.74 18.14
C THR A 234 -12.98 -4.72 18.18
N VAL A 235 -12.84 -3.57 17.51
CA VAL A 235 -13.94 -2.60 17.39
C VAL A 235 -15.17 -3.23 16.73
N ALA A 236 -14.98 -4.02 15.68
CA ALA A 236 -16.07 -4.71 14.97
C ALA A 236 -16.83 -5.68 15.89
N MET A 237 -16.11 -6.35 16.80
CA MET A 237 -16.68 -7.21 17.83
C MET A 237 -17.38 -6.37 18.91
N CYS A 238 -16.86 -5.19 19.31
CA CYS A 238 -17.53 -4.36 20.30
C CYS A 238 -18.79 -3.68 19.76
N ALA A 239 -18.80 -3.30 18.48
CA ALA A 239 -19.84 -2.46 17.90
C ALA A 239 -21.09 -3.26 17.43
N PRO A 240 -22.29 -2.68 17.51
CA PRO A 240 -23.52 -3.33 17.05
C PRO A 240 -23.50 -3.57 15.53
N SER A 241 -23.85 -4.79 15.11
CA SER A 241 -23.62 -5.30 13.75
C SER A 241 -24.61 -4.78 12.69
N GLU A 242 -25.78 -4.27 13.09
CA GLU A 242 -26.83 -3.85 12.16
C GLU A 242 -26.47 -2.56 11.41
N LYS A 243 -25.70 -1.66 12.03
CA LYS A 243 -25.37 -0.34 11.44
C LYS A 243 -24.33 -0.43 10.32
N PHE A 244 -23.27 -1.22 10.47
CA PHE A 244 -22.27 -1.32 9.42
C PHE A 244 -22.72 -2.23 8.28
N LEU A 245 -23.54 -3.26 8.55
CA LEU A 245 -24.06 -4.13 7.47
C LEU A 245 -24.90 -3.33 6.44
N ASN A 246 -25.63 -2.31 6.89
CA ASN A 246 -26.38 -1.40 6.03
C ASN A 246 -25.49 -0.38 5.29
N MET A 247 -24.22 -0.26 5.68
CA MET A 247 -23.25 0.67 5.08
C MET A 247 -22.50 0.08 3.88
N GLY A 248 -22.86 -1.13 3.43
CA GLY A 248 -22.27 -1.76 2.24
C GLY A 248 -22.44 -0.95 0.96
N GLY A 249 -23.54 -0.18 0.83
CA GLY A 249 -23.79 0.70 -0.32
C GLY A 249 -22.75 1.81 -0.47
N PRO A 250 -22.61 2.71 0.53
CA PRO A 250 -21.55 3.73 0.55
C PRO A 250 -20.13 3.15 0.42
N LEU A 251 -19.85 2.00 1.05
CA LEU A 251 -18.57 1.31 0.92
C LEU A 251 -18.28 0.89 -0.52
N ALA A 252 -19.27 0.36 -1.24
CA ALA A 252 -19.12 -0.02 -2.65
C ALA A 252 -18.85 1.21 -3.54
N VAL A 253 -19.51 2.35 -3.29
CA VAL A 253 -19.24 3.61 -3.99
C VAL A 253 -17.80 4.07 -3.74
N GLY A 254 -17.37 4.06 -2.48
CA GLY A 254 -15.99 4.40 -2.14
C GLY A 254 -14.97 3.47 -2.80
N LEU A 255 -15.26 2.16 -2.87
CA LEU A 255 -14.40 1.18 -3.55
C LEU A 255 -14.28 1.52 -5.04
N GLY A 256 -15.38 1.92 -5.68
CA GLY A 256 -15.39 2.41 -7.06
C GLY A 256 -14.48 3.62 -7.25
N VAL A 257 -14.50 4.60 -6.34
CA VAL A 257 -13.62 5.78 -6.37
C VAL A 257 -12.15 5.38 -6.21
N VAL A 258 -11.84 4.53 -5.23
CA VAL A 258 -10.47 4.06 -4.97
C VAL A 258 -9.95 3.22 -6.14
N PHE A 259 -10.81 2.41 -6.75
CA PHE A 259 -10.47 1.61 -7.93
C PHE A 259 -10.23 2.51 -9.16
N ALA A 260 -11.11 3.46 -9.43
CA ALA A 260 -10.96 4.43 -10.52
C ALA A 260 -9.70 5.29 -10.34
N SER A 261 -9.38 5.71 -9.11
CA SER A 261 -8.15 6.45 -8.83
C SER A 261 -6.90 5.59 -9.00
N SER A 262 -6.96 4.30 -8.64
CA SER A 262 -5.86 3.35 -8.85
C SER A 262 -5.60 3.13 -10.33
N LEU A 263 -6.65 2.92 -11.15
CA LEU A 263 -6.52 2.84 -12.60
C LEU A 263 -6.05 4.16 -13.22
N GLY A 264 -6.59 5.29 -12.78
CA GLY A 264 -6.18 6.61 -13.25
C GLY A 264 -4.71 6.91 -12.98
N SER A 265 -4.18 6.44 -11.84
CA SER A 265 -2.75 6.57 -11.51
C SER A 265 -1.82 5.73 -12.39
N MET A 266 -2.33 4.72 -13.10
CA MET A 266 -1.55 3.95 -14.08
C MET A 266 -1.37 4.70 -15.41
N PHE A 267 -2.32 5.56 -15.77
CA PHE A 267 -2.29 6.33 -17.02
C PHE A 267 -1.70 7.73 -16.86
N LEU A 268 -1.63 8.23 -15.62
CA LEU A 268 -1.17 9.58 -15.32
C LEU A 268 0.14 9.56 -14.54
N PRO A 269 1.14 10.38 -14.93
CA PRO A 269 2.39 10.44 -14.21
C PRO A 269 2.15 10.97 -12.78
N PRO A 270 2.75 10.34 -11.76
CA PRO A 270 2.58 10.74 -10.35
C PRO A 270 3.18 12.12 -10.04
N THR A 271 3.89 12.73 -10.98
CA THR A 271 4.48 14.08 -10.89
C THR A 271 3.50 15.20 -11.26
N SER A 272 2.37 14.88 -11.90
CA SER A 272 1.32 15.85 -12.21
C SER A 272 0.45 16.12 -10.97
N ALA A 273 -0.06 17.33 -10.79
CA ALA A 273 -0.94 17.65 -9.65
C ALA A 273 -2.17 16.72 -9.59
N PHE A 274 -2.76 16.42 -10.75
CA PHE A 274 -3.88 15.49 -10.86
C PHE A 274 -3.48 14.04 -10.57
N GLY A 275 -2.33 13.57 -11.10
CA GLY A 275 -1.81 12.24 -10.82
C GLY A 275 -1.42 12.04 -9.35
N ALA A 276 -0.80 13.03 -8.71
CA ALA A 276 -0.49 13.04 -7.29
C ALA A 276 -1.76 13.01 -6.43
N GLY A 277 -2.80 13.74 -6.84
CA GLY A 277 -4.13 13.68 -6.21
C GLY A 277 -4.75 12.28 -6.29
N LEU A 278 -4.79 11.67 -7.48
CA LEU A 278 -5.31 10.31 -7.67
C LEU A 278 -4.50 9.28 -6.88
N TYR A 279 -3.18 9.39 -6.87
CA TYR A 279 -2.31 8.53 -6.08
C TYR A 279 -2.60 8.66 -4.59
N SER A 280 -2.75 9.89 -4.07
CA SER A 280 -3.11 10.11 -2.67
C SER A 280 -4.49 9.54 -2.30
N ILE A 281 -5.50 9.74 -3.15
CA ILE A 281 -6.84 9.16 -2.94
C ILE A 281 -6.76 7.64 -2.95
N ALA A 282 -6.01 7.05 -3.89
CA ALA A 282 -5.82 5.62 -3.95
C ALA A 282 -5.18 5.14 -2.65
N ILE A 283 -4.05 5.70 -2.23
CA ILE A 283 -3.26 5.24 -1.08
C ILE A 283 -3.94 5.54 0.26
N TYR A 284 -4.19 6.82 0.56
CA TYR A 284 -4.71 7.26 1.85
C TYR A 284 -6.21 7.02 1.98
N GLY A 285 -6.97 7.39 0.94
CA GLY A 285 -8.42 7.14 0.90
C GLY A 285 -8.72 5.64 0.84
N GLY A 286 -7.96 4.89 0.05
CA GLY A 286 -8.07 3.43 0.01
C GLY A 286 -7.73 2.76 1.34
N LEU A 287 -6.75 3.26 2.10
CA LEU A 287 -6.43 2.69 3.42
C LEU A 287 -7.60 2.86 4.40
N VAL A 288 -8.17 4.07 4.49
CA VAL A 288 -9.36 4.32 5.34
C VAL A 288 -10.54 3.46 4.90
N LEU A 289 -10.77 3.38 3.59
CA LEU A 289 -11.84 2.57 3.02
C LEU A 289 -11.67 1.08 3.35
N PHE A 290 -10.48 0.50 3.13
CA PHE A 290 -10.25 -0.91 3.45
C PHE A 290 -10.25 -1.19 4.94
N SER A 291 -9.87 -0.22 5.79
CA SER A 291 -10.09 -0.30 7.23
C SER A 291 -11.58 -0.39 7.58
N MET A 292 -12.44 0.37 6.91
CA MET A 292 -13.89 0.27 7.08
C MET A 292 -14.46 -1.03 6.50
N PHE A 293 -13.95 -1.52 5.35
CA PHE A 293 -14.31 -2.83 4.81
C PHE A 293 -13.96 -3.96 5.76
N LEU A 294 -12.78 -3.90 6.40
CA LEU A 294 -12.39 -4.92 7.37
C LEU A 294 -13.37 -4.99 8.55
N LEU A 295 -13.82 -3.82 9.04
CA LEU A 295 -14.83 -3.74 10.11
C LEU A 295 -16.17 -4.33 9.63
N TYR A 296 -16.61 -3.95 8.42
CA TYR A 296 -17.80 -4.49 7.77
C TYR A 296 -17.76 -6.01 7.60
N ASP A 297 -16.67 -6.53 7.03
CA ASP A 297 -16.50 -7.95 6.73
C ASP A 297 -16.34 -8.78 8.00
N THR A 298 -15.72 -8.23 9.05
CA THR A 298 -15.68 -8.88 10.37
C THR A 298 -17.10 -9.06 10.92
N GLN A 299 -17.93 -8.02 10.88
CA GLN A 299 -19.32 -8.11 11.33
C GLN A 299 -20.17 -9.03 10.44
N LYS A 300 -19.91 -9.03 9.13
CA LYS A 300 -20.55 -9.95 8.18
C LYS A 300 -20.19 -11.40 8.47
N VAL A 301 -18.94 -11.70 8.83
CA VAL A 301 -18.51 -13.04 9.26
C VAL A 301 -19.22 -13.46 10.54
N ILE A 302 -19.30 -12.57 11.53
CA ILE A 302 -20.01 -12.83 12.80
C ILE A 302 -21.50 -13.11 12.52
N LYS A 303 -22.18 -12.22 11.78
CA LYS A 303 -23.61 -12.39 11.45
C LYS A 303 -23.84 -13.68 10.67
N LYS A 304 -22.97 -14.00 9.70
CA LYS A 304 -23.03 -15.26 8.96
C LYS A 304 -22.82 -16.47 9.88
N ALA A 305 -21.90 -16.40 10.85
CA ALA A 305 -21.67 -17.49 11.80
C ALA A 305 -22.89 -17.74 12.71
N GLU A 306 -23.59 -16.67 13.11
CA GLU A 306 -24.83 -16.71 13.90
C GLU A 306 -26.04 -17.22 13.10
N THR A 307 -26.29 -16.67 11.91
CA THR A 307 -27.51 -16.94 11.14
C THR A 307 -27.47 -18.26 10.37
N HIS A 308 -26.29 -18.85 10.18
CA HIS A 308 -26.17 -20.07 9.37
C HIS A 308 -26.75 -21.27 10.13
N PRO A 309 -27.74 -21.98 9.56
CA PRO A 309 -28.46 -23.04 10.27
C PRO A 309 -27.50 -24.16 10.69
N LEU A 310 -27.75 -24.76 11.86
CA LEU A 310 -26.98 -25.89 12.39
C LEU A 310 -27.15 -27.15 11.53
N TYR A 311 -28.35 -27.36 10.99
CA TYR A 311 -28.73 -28.50 10.16
C TYR A 311 -29.14 -28.05 8.74
N GLY A 312 -28.32 -27.20 8.12
CA GLY A 312 -28.50 -26.81 6.72
C GLY A 312 -27.90 -27.83 5.76
N VAL A 313 -28.45 -27.92 4.54
CA VAL A 313 -27.92 -28.75 3.43
C VAL A 313 -26.47 -28.40 3.07
N GLN A 314 -26.02 -27.19 3.42
CA GLN A 314 -24.67 -26.71 3.16
C GLN A 314 -24.00 -26.29 4.48
N LYS A 315 -22.92 -26.96 4.87
CA LYS A 315 -22.10 -26.60 6.05
C LYS A 315 -21.44 -25.24 5.89
N TYR A 316 -21.19 -24.59 7.02
CA TYR A 316 -20.47 -23.32 7.08
C TYR A 316 -19.08 -23.46 6.46
N ASP A 317 -18.78 -22.62 5.46
CA ASP A 317 -17.49 -22.59 4.78
C ASP A 317 -16.60 -21.47 5.34
N PRO A 318 -15.63 -21.79 6.22
CA PRO A 318 -14.77 -20.80 6.85
C PRO A 318 -13.77 -20.17 5.86
N ILE A 319 -13.38 -20.88 4.80
CA ILE A 319 -12.43 -20.39 3.78
C ILE A 319 -13.09 -19.28 2.95
N ASN A 320 -14.33 -19.49 2.54
CA ASN A 320 -15.07 -18.46 1.82
C ASN A 320 -15.42 -17.25 2.71
N ALA A 321 -15.62 -17.48 4.01
CA ALA A 321 -15.89 -16.42 4.98
C ALA A 321 -14.65 -15.54 5.26
N CYS A 322 -13.44 -16.14 5.33
CA CYS A 322 -12.22 -15.39 5.63
C CYS A 322 -11.69 -14.57 4.45
N MET A 323 -12.13 -14.88 3.21
CA MET A 323 -11.60 -14.27 1.99
C MET A 323 -11.75 -12.74 1.94
N GLY A 324 -12.84 -12.18 2.47
CA GLY A 324 -13.06 -10.73 2.54
C GLY A 324 -12.03 -10.05 3.45
N ILE A 325 -11.98 -10.48 4.71
CA ILE A 325 -11.03 -10.01 5.74
C ILE A 325 -9.58 -10.14 5.25
N TYR A 326 -9.25 -11.24 4.57
CA TYR A 326 -7.93 -11.47 3.99
C TYR A 326 -7.59 -10.44 2.90
N MET A 327 -8.50 -10.18 1.97
CA MET A 327 -8.28 -9.20 0.90
C MET A 327 -8.12 -7.78 1.44
N ASP A 328 -8.96 -7.38 2.40
CA ASP A 328 -8.86 -6.07 3.05
C ASP A 328 -7.52 -5.93 3.78
N THR A 329 -7.09 -6.97 4.49
CA THR A 329 -5.80 -7.00 5.19
C THR A 329 -4.64 -6.81 4.22
N LEU A 330 -4.63 -7.51 3.08
CA LEU A 330 -3.58 -7.34 2.08
C LEU A 330 -3.60 -5.94 1.44
N ASN A 331 -4.78 -5.41 1.17
CA ASN A 331 -4.91 -4.06 0.63
C ASN A 331 -4.42 -2.99 1.62
N ILE A 332 -4.73 -3.12 2.91
CA ILE A 332 -4.18 -2.25 3.97
C ILE A 332 -2.66 -2.38 4.02
N PHE A 333 -2.13 -3.61 4.01
CA PHE A 333 -0.69 -3.88 4.06
C PHE A 333 0.06 -3.20 2.90
N ILE A 334 -0.37 -3.43 1.66
CA ILE A 334 0.24 -2.88 0.45
C ILE A 334 0.26 -1.34 0.52
N ARG A 335 -0.83 -0.73 0.98
CA ARG A 335 -0.93 0.73 1.16
C ARG A 335 -0.03 1.25 2.27
N LEU A 336 0.06 0.56 3.41
CA LEU A 336 0.99 0.91 4.48
C LEU A 336 2.44 0.83 4.02
N VAL A 337 2.81 -0.22 3.28
CA VAL A 337 4.15 -0.36 2.70
C VAL A 337 4.46 0.84 1.79
N MET A 338 3.53 1.24 0.92
CA MET A 338 3.70 2.41 0.04
C MET A 338 3.83 3.73 0.83
N ILE A 339 3.01 3.95 1.86
CA ILE A 339 3.09 5.15 2.71
C ILE A 339 4.44 5.22 3.42
N LEU A 340 4.91 4.10 3.98
CA LEU A 340 6.20 4.02 4.67
C LEU A 340 7.38 4.19 3.71
N ALA A 341 7.29 3.65 2.49
CA ALA A 341 8.30 3.81 1.46
C ALA A 341 8.42 5.27 1.01
N ASN A 342 7.30 5.95 0.78
CA ASN A 342 7.27 7.36 0.38
C ASN A 342 7.68 8.30 1.53
N GLY A 343 7.31 7.97 2.77
CA GLY A 343 7.66 8.77 3.95
C GLY A 343 9.14 8.69 4.39
N GLY A 344 9.86 7.64 4.01
CA GLY A 344 11.29 7.48 4.33
C GLY A 344 12.23 8.33 3.47
N SER A 345 11.81 8.71 2.26
CA SER A 345 12.62 9.46 1.31
C SER A 345 12.78 10.95 1.68
N GLY A 346 11.77 11.53 2.35
CA GLY A 346 11.78 12.95 2.75
C GLY A 346 12.69 13.32 3.92
N ARG A 347 13.29 12.33 4.60
CA ARG A 347 14.15 12.55 5.80
C ARG A 347 15.65 12.55 5.48
N ARG A 348 16.01 12.49 4.19
CA ARG A 348 17.37 12.54 3.65
C ARG A 348 17.64 13.77 2.76
N LYS A 349 16.88 14.85 2.94
CA LYS A 349 17.21 16.16 2.39
C LYS A 349 17.49 17.12 3.53
#